data_AF-A0A0L1L765-F1
#
_entry.id   AF-A0A0L1L765-F1
#
_cell.length_a   1.000
_cell.length_b   1.000
_cell.length_c   1.000
_cell.angle_alpha   90.00
_cell.angle_beta   90.00
_cell.angle_gamma   90.00
#
_symmetry.space_group_name_H-M   'P 1'
#
loop_
_entity.id
_entity.type
_entity.pdbx_description
1 polymer ?
#
loop_
_entity_poly.entity_id
_entity_poly.type
_entity_poly.pdbx_seq_one_letter_code
_entity_poly.pdbx_strand_id
1 'polypeptide(L)'
;THQMKKLTVADLKDFRDYLRIPITDEQLDADPYAPPYYHPGADAPEIKYLHERRAALGGSVPERRNAAAAVDLPAAATFDVAKRGSGKQQAATTMAFVRLLKDLIRDKAFGHRIVPIVPDESRTFGMDAFFPTAKIYNPKG
;
A
#
# COMPACT_ATOMS: atom_id res chain seq x y z
N THR A 1 -23.18 -17.29 5.14
CA THR A 1 -23.47 -18.73 4.91
C THR A 1 -22.47 -19.28 3.91
N HIS A 2 -21.37 -19.87 4.40
CA HIS A 2 -20.26 -20.41 3.59
C HIS A 2 -20.61 -21.74 2.87
N GLN A 3 -21.91 -22.01 2.66
CA GLN A 3 -22.48 -23.30 2.26
C GLN A 3 -23.47 -23.21 1.09
N MET A 4 -23.90 -22.00 0.65
CA MET A 4 -24.73 -21.90 -0.56
C MET A 4 -23.83 -21.92 -1.80
N LYS A 5 -23.64 -23.12 -2.37
CA LYS A 5 -22.85 -23.33 -3.59
C LYS A 5 -23.55 -22.79 -4.85
N LYS A 6 -24.88 -22.59 -4.80
CA LYS A 6 -25.73 -22.00 -5.84
C LYS A 6 -26.93 -21.31 -5.15
N LEU A 7 -27.25 -20.07 -5.53
CA LEU A 7 -28.56 -19.47 -5.21
C LEU A 7 -29.58 -20.03 -6.20
N THR A 8 -30.75 -20.46 -5.74
CA THR A 8 -31.86 -20.81 -6.63
C THR A 8 -32.62 -19.56 -7.08
N VAL A 9 -33.44 -19.68 -8.12
CA VAL A 9 -34.32 -18.57 -8.57
C VAL A 9 -35.30 -18.15 -7.49
N ALA A 10 -35.81 -19.12 -6.69
CA ALA A 10 -36.67 -18.82 -5.56
C ALA A 10 -35.91 -17.98 -4.50
N ASP A 11 -34.67 -18.36 -4.17
CA ASP A 11 -33.84 -17.58 -3.24
C ASP A 11 -33.57 -16.15 -3.77
N LEU A 12 -33.41 -15.98 -5.08
CA LEU A 12 -33.23 -14.66 -5.72
C LEU A 12 -34.49 -13.79 -5.60
N LYS A 13 -35.68 -14.39 -5.81
CA LYS A 13 -36.97 -13.71 -5.64
C LYS A 13 -37.18 -13.29 -4.18
N ASP A 14 -36.96 -14.20 -3.24
CA ASP A 14 -37.04 -13.91 -1.81
C ASP A 14 -36.06 -12.79 -1.39
N PHE A 15 -34.83 -12.80 -1.92
CA PHE A 15 -33.83 -11.78 -1.62
C PHE A 15 -34.19 -10.41 -2.22
N ARG A 16 -34.71 -10.39 -3.45
CA ARG A 16 -35.21 -9.18 -4.11
C ARG A 16 -36.36 -8.57 -3.32
N ASP A 17 -37.32 -9.37 -2.89
CA ASP A 17 -38.48 -8.91 -2.12
C ASP A 17 -38.05 -8.42 -0.72
N TYR A 18 -37.13 -9.13 -0.06
CA TYR A 18 -36.56 -8.71 1.22
C TYR A 18 -35.87 -7.34 1.13
N LEU A 19 -35.08 -7.12 0.07
CA LEU A 19 -34.41 -5.84 -0.19
C LEU A 19 -35.31 -4.80 -0.87
N ARG A 20 -36.56 -5.16 -1.22
CA ARG A 20 -37.55 -4.32 -1.92
C ARG A 20 -37.01 -3.74 -3.23
N ILE A 21 -36.28 -4.56 -3.99
CA ILE A 21 -35.68 -4.17 -5.26
C ILE A 21 -36.75 -4.30 -6.38
N PRO A 22 -37.02 -3.26 -7.19
CA PRO A 22 -38.04 -3.29 -8.24
C PRO A 22 -37.55 -4.00 -9.52
N ILE A 23 -37.15 -5.27 -9.39
CA ILE A 23 -36.87 -6.17 -10.52
C ILE A 23 -38.05 -7.13 -10.66
N THR A 24 -38.53 -7.41 -11.87
CA THR A 24 -39.67 -8.30 -12.09
C THR A 24 -39.30 -9.78 -12.02
N ASP A 25 -40.31 -10.65 -11.87
CA ASP A 25 -40.13 -12.11 -11.94
C ASP A 25 -39.56 -12.55 -13.28
N GLU A 26 -40.11 -12.03 -14.38
CA GLU A 26 -39.63 -12.32 -15.73
C GLU A 26 -38.14 -11.99 -15.91
N GLN A 27 -37.67 -10.89 -15.29
CA GLN A 27 -36.26 -10.49 -15.34
C GLN A 27 -35.34 -11.45 -14.56
N LEU A 28 -35.82 -12.08 -13.48
CA LEU A 28 -35.05 -13.07 -12.74
C LEU A 28 -35.15 -14.47 -13.37
N ASP A 29 -36.28 -14.78 -14.01
CA ASP A 29 -36.53 -16.07 -14.65
C ASP A 29 -35.82 -16.18 -16.03
N ALA A 30 -35.53 -15.06 -16.69
CA ALA A 30 -34.88 -15.02 -18.01
C ALA A 30 -33.44 -15.56 -18.01
N ASP A 31 -32.63 -15.22 -17.00
CA ASP A 31 -31.28 -15.78 -16.81
C ASP A 31 -30.95 -15.94 -15.31
N PRO A 32 -31.25 -17.13 -14.73
CA PRO A 32 -30.96 -17.45 -13.34
C PRO A 32 -29.48 -17.37 -12.93
N TYR A 33 -28.56 -17.43 -13.90
CA TYR A 33 -27.11 -17.39 -13.65
C TYR A 33 -26.53 -15.99 -13.79
N ALA A 34 -27.29 -15.05 -14.37
CA ALA A 34 -26.90 -13.65 -14.52
C ALA A 34 -28.06 -12.70 -14.13
N PRO A 35 -28.47 -12.68 -12.84
CA PRO A 35 -29.49 -11.75 -12.39
C PRO A 35 -29.07 -10.30 -12.64
N PRO A 36 -30.00 -9.42 -13.04
CA PRO A 36 -29.69 -8.05 -13.40
C PRO A 36 -29.19 -7.24 -12.19
N TYR A 37 -28.22 -6.36 -12.43
CA TYR A 37 -27.81 -5.37 -11.45
C TYR A 37 -28.89 -4.29 -11.29
N TYR A 38 -29.14 -3.90 -10.04
CA TYR A 38 -30.05 -2.81 -9.72
C TYR A 38 -29.28 -1.51 -9.44
N HIS A 39 -29.70 -0.43 -10.08
CA HIS A 39 -29.29 0.93 -9.76
C HIS A 39 -30.55 1.80 -9.71
N PRO A 40 -30.88 2.44 -8.57
CA PRO A 40 -32.13 3.21 -8.40
C PRO A 40 -32.18 4.50 -9.24
N GLY A 41 -31.08 4.85 -9.91
CA GLY A 41 -30.93 6.04 -10.74
C GLY A 41 -29.98 7.05 -10.09
N ALA A 42 -29.27 7.83 -10.91
CA ALA A 42 -28.28 8.80 -10.38
C ALA A 42 -28.94 9.88 -9.50
N ASP A 43 -30.23 10.15 -9.74
CA ASP A 43 -31.00 11.15 -9.03
C ASP A 43 -31.69 10.67 -7.76
N ALA A 44 -31.64 9.36 -7.47
CA ALA A 44 -32.24 8.77 -6.29
C ALA A 44 -31.64 9.38 -5.00
N PRO A 45 -32.45 9.64 -3.97
CA PRO A 45 -31.99 10.27 -2.73
C PRO A 45 -30.87 9.47 -2.04
N GLU A 46 -30.89 8.14 -2.14
CA GLU A 46 -29.88 7.25 -1.58
C GLU A 46 -28.53 7.39 -2.29
N ILE A 47 -28.54 7.56 -3.62
CA ILE A 47 -27.33 7.75 -4.43
C ILE A 47 -26.73 9.13 -4.18
N LYS A 48 -27.57 10.17 -4.11
CA LYS A 48 -27.14 11.53 -3.73
C LYS A 48 -26.49 11.54 -2.34
N TYR A 49 -27.16 10.95 -1.36
CA TYR A 49 -26.63 10.82 -0.01
C TYR A 49 -25.28 10.07 0.02
N LEU A 50 -25.18 8.95 -0.71
CA LEU A 50 -23.95 8.17 -0.82
C LEU A 50 -22.78 9.04 -1.35
N HIS A 51 -23.00 9.75 -2.46
CA HIS A 51 -21.97 10.61 -3.06
C HIS A 51 -21.59 11.78 -2.15
N GLU A 52 -22.56 12.43 -1.50
CA GLU A 52 -22.29 13.51 -0.54
C GLU A 52 -21.43 13.03 0.62
N ARG A 53 -21.74 11.86 1.21
CA ARG A 53 -20.93 11.30 2.30
C ARG A 53 -19.52 10.95 1.82
N ARG A 54 -19.36 10.39 0.62
CA ARG A 54 -18.02 10.12 0.05
C ARG A 54 -17.24 11.41 -0.17
N ALA A 55 -17.86 12.45 -0.72
CA ALA A 55 -17.22 13.74 -0.93
C ALA A 55 -16.77 14.37 0.39
N ALA A 56 -17.62 14.35 1.42
CA ALA A 56 -17.28 14.83 2.77
C ALA A 56 -16.12 14.07 3.43
N LEU A 57 -15.90 12.81 3.04
CA LEU A 57 -14.84 11.93 3.54
C LEU A 57 -13.58 11.91 2.66
N GLY A 58 -13.42 12.86 1.74
CA GLY A 58 -12.23 12.98 0.90
C GLY A 58 -12.24 12.12 -0.36
N GLY A 59 -13.41 11.73 -0.85
CA GLY A 59 -13.60 11.02 -2.13
C GLY A 59 -13.93 9.54 -1.95
N SER A 60 -13.80 8.75 -3.02
CA SER A 60 -14.06 7.31 -3.03
C SER A 60 -12.83 6.51 -2.61
N VAL A 61 -13.05 5.37 -1.95
CA VAL A 61 -12.00 4.39 -1.60
C VAL A 61 -12.52 2.98 -1.90
N PRO A 62 -11.66 2.03 -2.31
CA PRO A 62 -10.21 2.17 -2.47
C PRO A 62 -9.81 3.00 -3.71
N GLU A 63 -8.70 3.74 -3.58
CA GLU A 63 -8.07 4.52 -4.67
C GLU A 63 -6.56 4.24 -4.63
N ARG A 64 -5.93 4.11 -5.81
CA ARG A 64 -4.47 4.05 -5.93
C ARG A 64 -3.95 5.27 -6.67
N ARG A 65 -3.13 6.09 -6.00
CA ARG A 65 -2.50 7.28 -6.57
C ARG A 65 -1.09 6.94 -7.06
N ASN A 66 -0.76 7.32 -8.30
CA ASN A 66 0.53 7.01 -8.93
C ASN A 66 1.43 8.23 -9.13
N ALA A 67 0.98 9.44 -8.77
CA ALA A 67 1.77 10.65 -8.90
C ALA A 67 2.76 10.77 -7.73
N ALA A 68 3.95 10.17 -7.87
CA ALA A 68 5.05 10.38 -6.94
C ALA A 68 5.81 11.65 -7.31
N ALA A 69 6.20 12.45 -6.31
CA ALA A 69 7.11 13.57 -6.53
C ALA A 69 8.49 13.05 -6.94
N ALA A 70 9.19 13.80 -7.80
CA ALA A 70 10.58 13.50 -8.14
C ALA A 70 11.43 13.52 -6.86
N VAL A 71 12.40 12.61 -6.78
CA VAL A 71 13.32 12.50 -5.65
C VAL A 71 14.71 12.92 -6.10
N ASP A 72 15.27 13.92 -5.43
CA ASP A 72 16.65 14.33 -5.64
C ASP A 72 17.59 13.21 -5.16
N LEU A 73 18.39 12.69 -6.08
CA LEU A 73 19.34 11.62 -5.79
C LEU A 73 20.65 12.19 -5.22
N PRO A 74 21.35 11.43 -4.36
CA PRO A 74 22.68 11.82 -3.89
C PRO A 74 23.63 12.06 -5.06
N ALA A 75 24.51 13.06 -4.92
CA ALA A 75 25.52 13.36 -5.93
C ALA A 75 26.46 12.16 -6.16
N ALA A 76 27.03 12.05 -7.37
CA ALA A 76 27.98 10.99 -7.72
C ALA A 76 29.16 10.88 -6.73
N ALA A 77 29.58 12.02 -6.18
CA ALA A 77 30.66 12.10 -5.19
C ALA A 77 30.39 11.27 -3.91
N THR A 78 29.11 11.09 -3.53
CA THR A 78 28.72 10.25 -2.39
C THR A 78 29.12 8.78 -2.59
N PHE A 79 29.31 8.34 -3.84
CA PHE A 79 29.67 6.97 -4.20
C PHE A 79 31.17 6.77 -4.43
N ASP A 80 31.98 7.83 -4.47
CA ASP A 80 33.40 7.76 -4.86
C ASP A 80 34.23 6.87 -3.92
N VAL A 81 33.93 6.90 -2.62
CA VAL A 81 34.63 6.07 -1.62
C VAL A 81 34.36 4.59 -1.87
N ALA A 82 33.12 4.21 -2.13
CA ALA A 82 32.75 2.84 -2.44
C ALA A 82 33.35 2.40 -3.79
N LYS A 83 33.33 3.28 -4.79
CA LYS A 83 33.85 3.03 -6.14
C LYS A 83 35.37 2.82 -6.17
N ARG A 84 36.12 3.46 -5.29
CA ARG A 84 37.58 3.25 -5.14
C ARG A 84 37.93 1.82 -4.71
N GLY A 85 36.98 1.08 -4.15
CA GLY A 85 37.17 -0.29 -3.67
C GLY A 85 37.94 -0.36 -2.36
N SER A 86 38.25 -1.59 -1.92
CA SER A 86 38.89 -1.84 -0.62
C SER A 86 40.41 -1.60 -0.62
N GLY A 87 40.99 -1.29 -1.80
CA GLY A 87 42.41 -1.02 -1.96
C GLY A 87 43.26 -2.21 -1.53
N LYS A 88 44.16 -1.99 -0.56
CA LYS A 88 45.07 -3.02 -0.02
C LYS A 88 44.45 -3.82 1.14
N GLN A 89 43.31 -3.39 1.67
CA GLN A 89 42.65 -4.06 2.80
C GLN A 89 41.56 -4.98 2.26
N GLN A 90 41.49 -6.19 2.81
CA GLN A 90 40.37 -7.08 2.52
C GLN A 90 39.11 -6.55 3.22
N ALA A 91 38.00 -6.53 2.50
CA ALA A 91 36.72 -6.13 3.05
C ALA A 91 35.61 -7.01 2.49
N ALA A 92 34.78 -7.56 3.37
CA ALA A 92 33.51 -8.14 3.00
C ALA A 92 32.61 -7.09 2.33
N THR A 93 31.79 -7.53 1.38
CA THR A 93 30.82 -6.67 0.67
C THR A 93 29.82 -6.04 1.63
N THR A 94 29.44 -6.73 2.72
CA THR A 94 28.60 -6.17 3.79
C THR A 94 29.25 -4.94 4.44
N MET A 95 30.55 -4.97 4.71
CA MET A 95 31.26 -3.82 5.27
C MET A 95 31.33 -2.66 4.27
N ALA A 96 31.50 -2.96 2.98
CA ALA A 96 31.45 -1.94 1.93
C ALA A 96 30.05 -1.31 1.82
N PHE A 97 29.00 -2.13 1.86
CA PHE A 97 27.61 -1.69 1.86
C PHE A 97 27.28 -0.79 3.06
N VAL A 98 27.65 -1.20 4.28
CA VAL A 98 27.42 -0.41 5.50
C VAL A 98 28.11 0.96 5.44
N ARG A 99 29.33 1.02 4.89
CA ARG A 99 30.05 2.30 4.69
C ARG A 99 29.31 3.20 3.70
N LEU A 100 28.91 2.67 2.56
CA LEU A 100 28.14 3.43 1.57
C LEU A 100 26.79 3.90 2.16
N LEU A 101 26.07 3.00 2.85
CA LEU A 101 24.80 3.30 3.48
C LEU A 101 24.93 4.43 4.51
N LYS A 102 26.04 4.47 5.26
CA LYS A 102 26.37 5.56 6.19
C LYS A 102 26.42 6.92 5.48
N ASP A 103 27.07 6.98 4.33
CA ASP A 103 27.24 8.21 3.57
C ASP A 103 25.91 8.64 2.93
N LEU A 104 25.11 7.68 2.44
CA LEU A 104 23.77 7.94 1.91
C LEU A 104 22.80 8.44 2.99
N ILE A 105 22.84 7.89 4.21
CA ILE A 105 22.01 8.35 5.34
C ILE A 105 22.36 9.79 5.77
N ARG A 106 23.62 10.21 5.57
CA ARG A 106 24.08 11.57 5.90
C ARG A 106 23.73 12.61 4.84
N ASP A 107 23.29 12.19 3.65
CA ASP A 107 22.84 13.10 2.62
C ASP A 107 21.60 13.88 3.10
N LYS A 108 21.65 15.21 3.04
CA LYS A 108 20.59 16.07 3.59
C LYS A 108 19.28 16.00 2.79
N ALA A 109 19.37 15.80 1.47
CA ALA A 109 18.22 15.75 0.58
C ALA A 109 17.60 14.35 0.48
N PHE A 110 18.41 13.31 0.69
CA PHE A 110 18.00 11.92 0.45
C PHE A 110 17.97 11.05 1.72
N GLY A 111 18.87 11.28 2.68
CA GLY A 111 19.10 10.36 3.80
C GLY A 111 17.87 10.08 4.66
N HIS A 112 16.98 11.07 4.82
CA HIS A 112 15.71 10.92 5.56
C HIS A 112 14.71 9.95 4.92
N ARG A 113 14.95 9.52 3.67
CA ARG A 113 14.13 8.55 2.93
C ARG A 113 14.60 7.12 3.12
N ILE A 114 15.80 6.92 3.69
CA ILE A 114 16.37 5.60 3.93
C ILE A 114 15.87 5.08 5.27
N VAL A 115 15.25 3.91 5.26
CA VAL A 115 14.76 3.23 6.46
C VAL A 115 15.47 1.88 6.59
N PRO A 116 16.60 1.81 7.31
CA PRO A 116 17.27 0.54 7.57
C PRO A 116 16.42 -0.32 8.52
N ILE A 117 16.17 -1.58 8.13
CA ILE A 117 15.45 -2.57 8.92
C ILE A 117 16.39 -3.73 9.20
N VAL A 118 16.51 -4.12 10.47
CA VAL A 118 17.42 -5.18 10.91
C VAL A 118 16.69 -6.13 11.85
N PRO A 119 16.80 -7.45 11.65
CA PRO A 119 16.22 -8.44 12.56
C PRO A 119 17.16 -8.71 13.75
N ASP A 120 17.27 -7.76 14.69
CA ASP A 120 18.09 -7.83 15.93
C ASP A 120 19.63 -7.94 15.75
N GLU A 121 20.10 -8.59 14.68
CA GLU A 121 21.51 -8.90 14.36
C GLU A 121 22.32 -7.71 13.81
N SER A 122 22.09 -6.51 14.33
CA SER A 122 22.76 -5.27 13.87
C SER A 122 24.28 -5.30 13.97
N ARG A 123 24.83 -5.92 15.03
CA ARG A 123 26.26 -6.07 15.23
C ARG A 123 26.90 -7.02 14.22
N THR A 124 26.20 -8.11 13.87
CA THR A 124 26.68 -9.10 12.89
C THR A 124 26.92 -8.45 11.53
N PHE A 125 26.04 -7.53 11.15
CA PHE A 125 26.15 -6.81 9.89
C PHE A 125 26.97 -5.52 9.98
N GLY A 126 27.45 -5.12 11.17
CA GLY A 126 28.19 -3.87 11.38
C GLY A 126 27.32 -2.61 11.31
N MET A 127 26.00 -2.75 11.44
CA MET A 127 25.03 -1.65 11.40
C MET A 127 24.90 -0.91 12.75
N ASP A 128 25.43 -1.49 13.82
CA ASP A 128 25.57 -0.82 15.12
C ASP A 128 26.40 0.47 15.06
N ALA A 129 27.28 0.58 14.04
CA ALA A 129 28.00 1.80 13.71
C ALA A 129 27.10 3.02 13.41
N PHE A 130 25.82 2.80 13.10
CA PHE A 130 24.85 3.88 12.86
C PHE A 130 24.20 4.41 14.13
N PHE A 131 24.14 3.62 15.20
CA PHE A 131 23.37 3.93 16.41
C PHE A 131 23.71 5.27 17.06
N PRO A 132 24.99 5.70 17.16
CA PRO A 132 25.32 7.01 17.74
C PRO A 132 24.74 8.19 16.95
N THR A 133 24.56 8.03 15.63
CA THR A 133 24.14 9.12 14.72
C THR A 133 22.67 9.04 14.33
N ALA A 134 22.18 7.86 13.95
CA ALA A 134 20.83 7.66 13.45
C ALA A 134 19.84 7.21 14.53
N LYS A 135 20.36 6.74 15.68
CA LYS A 135 19.58 6.15 16.78
C LYS A 135 18.73 4.95 16.32
N ILE A 136 17.93 4.42 17.23
CA ILE A 136 16.95 3.35 16.96
C ILE A 136 15.57 3.94 17.21
N TYR A 137 14.61 3.69 16.31
CA TYR A 137 13.23 4.10 16.53
C TYR A 137 12.61 3.27 17.66
N ASN A 138 12.40 3.90 18.81
CA ASN A 138 11.61 3.36 19.91
C ASN A 138 10.58 4.41 20.36
N PRO A 139 9.29 4.28 19.99
CA PRO A 139 8.28 5.26 20.36
C PRO A 139 7.98 5.28 21.87
N LYS A 140 8.46 4.29 22.64
CA LYS A 140 8.18 4.15 24.08
C LYS A 140 9.36 4.54 24.99
N GLY A 141 10.52 4.86 24.43
CA GLY A 141 11.77 5.08 25.20
C GLY A 141 12.55 3.80 25.39
#